data_AF-A0A2N9HLS7-F1
#
_entry.id   AF-A0A2N9HLS7-F1
#
_cell.length_a   1.000
_cell.length_b   1.000
_cell.length_c   1.000
_cell.angle_alpha   90.00
_cell.angle_beta   90.00
_cell.angle_gamma   90.00
#
_symmetry.space_group_name_H-M   'P 1'
#
loop_
_entity.id
_entity.type
_entity.pdbx_description
1 polymer ?
#
loop_
_entity_poly.entity_id
_entity_poly.type
_entity_poly.pdbx_seq_one_letter_code
_entity_poly.pdbx_strand_id
1 'polypeptide(L)'
;MSCFPTSERNAMQDDYMQSPGHLIEFKISELEKATKHFNPSRKIGESDFGGFYKGSIKLCGKKTYVLIQQFQGRILKDKSDHAWVKELTSNVSGIKHQNLVNLIGYCLSEGVRFVVGECVCLESLSHFLSKKSLYMSWPRRLAVALDAARALAYLHEHQIVLRCFKSSSIVIDKHMEGKLCDYGIARQSPCLPPFVETEMQYGLSGGQLDQYYMSCTKFENLTSTDNVKSFGVILLELITGKPAFDIDRPKDERKLENWVKNSLSGDKTKLQQIIDPKIGSISCKESLERMVTLSKMCMEKDPEKRPNMSEVFNLLSKIVEEAKSYYNEIGEKQRQQEIEDVKCNNLTEAVMAGSVLVVYIVAGIVKLIMG
;
A
#
# COMPACT_ATOMS: atom_id res chain seq x y z
N MET A 1 -17.00 5.21 -2.67
CA MET A 1 -17.70 5.12 -1.37
C MET A 1 -16.70 4.63 -0.35
N SER A 2 -16.46 5.39 0.71
CA SER A 2 -15.53 5.04 1.79
C SER A 2 -15.98 3.79 2.53
N CYS A 3 -15.04 3.05 3.13
CA CYS A 3 -15.33 1.78 3.78
C CYS A 3 -16.29 1.86 4.98
N PHE A 4 -16.51 3.06 5.53
CA PHE A 4 -17.40 3.32 6.65
C PHE A 4 -18.15 4.65 6.46
N PRO A 5 -19.43 4.75 6.88
CA PRO A 5 -20.10 6.01 7.17
C PRO A 5 -19.30 6.80 8.22
N THR A 6 -19.41 8.13 8.20
CA THR A 6 -18.68 9.03 9.12
C THR A 6 -18.93 8.72 10.60
N SER A 7 -20.09 8.15 10.93
CA SER A 7 -20.42 7.70 12.29
C SER A 7 -19.65 6.46 12.76
N GLU A 8 -19.23 5.57 11.85
CA GLU A 8 -18.49 4.34 12.20
C GLU A 8 -16.96 4.56 12.28
N ARG A 9 -16.44 5.66 11.70
CA ARG A 9 -15.02 6.07 11.81
C ARG A 9 -14.62 6.47 13.23
N ASN A 10 -15.56 7.05 13.98
CA ASN A 10 -15.33 7.53 15.36
C ASN A 10 -15.41 6.41 16.40
N ALA A 11 -15.99 5.25 16.07
CA ALA A 11 -16.12 4.11 16.98
C ALA A 11 -14.86 3.21 17.03
N MET A 12 -13.83 3.54 16.24
CA MET A 12 -12.56 2.81 16.15
C MET A 12 -11.49 3.37 17.11
N GLN A 13 -11.90 3.86 18.28
CA GLN A 13 -11.00 4.43 19.28
C GLN A 13 -10.92 3.50 20.50
N ASP A 14 -9.68 3.16 20.84
CA ASP A 14 -9.11 2.65 22.08
C ASP A 14 -9.92 1.62 22.90
N ASP A 15 -9.44 0.37 22.90
CA ASP A 15 -8.82 -0.18 24.11
C ASP A 15 -8.10 -1.50 23.77
N TYR A 16 -6.80 -1.53 24.02
CA TYR A 16 -5.94 -2.70 23.87
C TYR A 16 -6.25 -3.70 24.98
N MET A 17 -6.79 -4.86 24.62
CA MET A 17 -6.79 -6.02 25.52
C MET A 17 -5.60 -6.90 25.16
N GLN A 18 -4.56 -6.82 25.98
CA GLN A 18 -3.54 -7.85 26.10
C GLN A 18 -4.23 -9.16 26.53
N SER A 19 -4.26 -10.15 25.65
CA SER A 19 -4.38 -11.56 26.05
C SER A 19 -3.40 -12.40 25.20
N PRO A 20 -2.94 -13.55 25.73
CA PRO A 20 -1.61 -14.07 25.44
C PRO A 20 -1.58 -14.88 24.14
N GLY A 21 -0.77 -14.46 23.17
CA GLY A 21 -0.07 -15.29 22.17
C GLY A 21 -0.84 -16.32 21.32
N HIS A 22 -2.15 -16.50 21.49
CA HIS A 22 -2.94 -17.55 20.84
C HIS A 22 -4.06 -16.93 20.00
N LEU A 23 -4.10 -17.37 18.75
CA LEU A 23 -5.14 -17.03 17.80
C LEU A 23 -6.46 -17.70 18.20
N ILE A 24 -7.57 -16.99 18.05
CA ILE A 24 -8.91 -17.51 18.34
C ILE A 24 -9.35 -18.42 17.18
N GLU A 25 -9.76 -19.65 17.49
CA GLU A 25 -10.43 -20.51 16.52
C GLU A 25 -11.92 -20.18 16.46
N PHE A 26 -12.36 -19.63 15.32
CA PHE A 26 -13.74 -19.25 15.06
C PHE A 26 -14.50 -20.38 14.36
N LYS A 27 -15.82 -20.45 14.60
CA LYS A 27 -16.73 -21.27 13.79
C LYS A 27 -17.14 -20.53 12.52
N ILE A 28 -17.40 -21.25 11.44
CA ILE A 28 -17.85 -20.66 10.17
C ILE A 28 -19.12 -19.83 10.34
N SER A 29 -20.06 -20.27 11.18
CA SER A 29 -21.30 -19.56 11.46
C SER A 29 -21.08 -18.17 12.07
N GLU A 30 -19.98 -17.97 12.80
CA GLU A 30 -19.60 -16.66 13.33
C GLU A 30 -19.09 -15.74 12.21
N LEU A 31 -18.30 -16.27 11.28
CA LEU A 31 -17.79 -15.53 10.13
C LEU A 31 -18.90 -15.18 9.13
N GLU A 32 -19.83 -16.11 8.89
CA GLU A 32 -21.03 -15.88 8.08
C GLU A 32 -21.87 -14.76 8.69
N LYS A 33 -22.15 -14.81 10.00
CA LYS A 33 -22.88 -13.74 10.68
C LYS A 33 -22.15 -12.41 10.60
N ALA A 34 -20.83 -12.41 10.79
CA ALA A 34 -20.00 -11.20 10.74
C ALA A 34 -20.03 -10.54 9.35
N THR A 35 -20.06 -11.34 8.28
CA THR A 35 -20.01 -10.89 6.88
C THR A 35 -21.37 -10.80 6.20
N LYS A 36 -22.47 -11.08 6.93
CA LYS A 36 -23.83 -11.22 6.37
C LYS A 36 -23.88 -12.27 5.24
N HIS A 37 -23.38 -13.47 5.52
CA HIS A 37 -23.22 -14.60 4.58
C HIS A 37 -22.31 -14.26 3.39
N PHE A 38 -21.11 -13.72 3.68
CA PHE A 38 -20.13 -13.32 2.68
C PHE A 38 -20.71 -12.43 1.57
N ASN A 39 -21.59 -11.50 1.96
CA ASN A 39 -22.30 -10.64 1.03
C ASN A 39 -21.31 -9.85 0.16
N PRO A 40 -21.50 -9.75 -1.17
CA PRO A 40 -20.60 -9.01 -2.06
C PRO A 40 -20.37 -7.55 -1.63
N SER A 41 -21.35 -6.89 -0.98
CA SER A 41 -21.18 -5.52 -0.45
C SER A 41 -20.17 -5.40 0.71
N ARG A 42 -19.79 -6.54 1.30
CA ARG A 42 -18.76 -6.65 2.33
C ARG A 42 -17.41 -7.05 1.76
N LYS A 43 -17.33 -7.46 0.49
CA LYS A 43 -16.05 -7.77 -0.18
C LYS A 43 -15.26 -6.48 -0.35
N ILE A 44 -14.07 -6.42 0.21
CA ILE A 44 -13.16 -5.27 0.06
C ILE A 44 -12.11 -5.51 -1.03
N GLY A 45 -11.90 -6.77 -1.39
CA GLY A 45 -10.87 -7.14 -2.36
C GLY A 45 -10.84 -8.63 -2.62
N GLU A 46 -9.96 -8.99 -3.53
CA GLU A 46 -9.69 -10.35 -3.96
C GLU A 46 -8.19 -10.48 -4.20
N SER A 47 -7.60 -11.55 -3.70
CA SER A 47 -6.26 -12.01 -4.08
C SER A 47 -6.37 -13.34 -4.80
N ASP A 48 -5.25 -13.79 -5.36
CA ASP A 48 -5.11 -15.10 -5.99
C ASP A 48 -5.55 -16.27 -5.10
N PHE A 49 -5.61 -16.06 -3.77
CA PHE A 49 -5.97 -17.10 -2.81
C PHE A 49 -7.40 -16.96 -2.31
N GLY A 50 -8.15 -15.91 -2.70
CA GLY A 50 -9.56 -15.75 -2.37
C GLY A 50 -9.95 -14.33 -1.96
N GLY A 51 -11.12 -14.19 -1.33
CA GLY A 51 -11.75 -12.91 -1.06
C GLY A 51 -11.42 -12.34 0.32
N PHE A 52 -11.34 -11.02 0.40
CA PHE A 52 -11.31 -10.29 1.67
C PHE A 52 -12.67 -9.68 1.95
N TYR A 53 -13.18 -9.90 3.16
CA TYR A 53 -14.47 -9.41 3.60
C TYR A 53 -14.32 -8.60 4.87
N LYS A 54 -14.99 -7.46 4.95
CA LYS A 54 -15.16 -6.72 6.20
C LYS A 54 -16.35 -7.27 6.98
N GLY A 55 -16.16 -7.46 8.28
CA GLY A 55 -17.20 -7.94 9.18
C GLY A 55 -17.13 -7.28 10.55
N SER A 56 -18.06 -7.66 11.41
CA SER A 56 -18.00 -7.31 12.83
C SER A 56 -18.36 -8.51 13.69
N ILE A 57 -17.49 -8.83 14.65
CA ILE A 57 -17.67 -9.90 15.64
C ILE A 57 -17.83 -9.30 17.04
N LYS A 58 -18.35 -10.09 17.99
CA LYS A 58 -18.34 -9.70 19.41
C LYS A 58 -17.21 -10.45 20.12
N LEU A 59 -16.18 -9.73 20.54
CA LEU A 59 -15.10 -10.27 21.37
C LEU A 59 -15.26 -9.73 22.79
N CYS A 60 -15.35 -10.63 23.78
CA CYS A 60 -15.56 -10.27 25.19
C CYS A 60 -16.72 -9.28 25.40
N GLY A 61 -17.81 -9.41 24.63
CA GLY A 61 -18.97 -8.51 24.68
C GLY A 61 -18.84 -7.20 23.90
N LYS A 62 -17.64 -6.80 23.45
CA LYS A 62 -17.41 -5.58 22.64
C LYS A 62 -17.53 -5.91 21.14
N LYS A 63 -18.16 -5.00 20.37
CA LYS A 63 -18.22 -5.11 18.91
C LYS A 63 -16.86 -4.73 18.33
N THR A 64 -16.23 -5.66 17.64
CA THR A 64 -14.91 -5.50 17.00
C THR A 64 -15.06 -5.65 15.48
N TYR A 65 -14.53 -4.71 14.72
CA TYR A 65 -14.48 -4.80 13.26
C TYR A 65 -13.31 -5.67 12.81
N VAL A 66 -13.57 -6.59 11.91
CA VAL A 66 -12.59 -7.59 11.47
C VAL A 66 -12.48 -7.69 9.96
N LEU A 67 -11.26 -7.96 9.51
CA LEU A 67 -10.93 -8.32 8.15
C LEU A 67 -10.86 -9.84 8.08
N ILE A 68 -11.69 -10.45 7.24
CA ILE A 68 -11.78 -11.89 7.06
C ILE A 68 -11.26 -12.22 5.68
N GLN A 69 -10.09 -12.86 5.62
CA GLN A 69 -9.54 -13.41 4.39
C GLN A 69 -10.03 -14.85 4.25
N GLN A 70 -10.83 -15.09 3.22
CA GLN A 70 -11.27 -16.43 2.83
C GLN A 70 -10.30 -16.99 1.81
N PHE A 71 -9.80 -18.21 2.06
CA PHE A 71 -8.96 -18.90 1.11
C PHE A 71 -9.77 -19.88 0.26
N GLN A 72 -9.92 -19.62 -1.04
CA GLN A 72 -10.62 -20.47 -2.00
C GLN A 72 -9.62 -21.27 -2.84
N GLY A 73 -9.80 -22.59 -2.94
CA GLY A 73 -9.19 -23.40 -3.99
C GLY A 73 -7.90 -24.15 -3.66
N ARG A 74 -7.49 -24.98 -4.64
CA ARG A 74 -6.54 -26.11 -4.53
C ARG A 74 -5.12 -25.76 -4.05
N ILE A 75 -4.73 -24.49 -4.07
CA ILE A 75 -3.35 -24.01 -3.78
C ILE A 75 -2.93 -24.25 -2.32
N LEU A 76 -3.90 -24.41 -1.41
CA LEU A 76 -3.63 -24.75 0.00
C LEU A 76 -3.73 -26.25 0.31
N LYS A 77 -4.08 -27.10 -0.67
CA LYS A 77 -4.16 -28.57 -0.48
C LYS A 77 -2.79 -29.23 -0.32
N ASP A 78 -1.71 -28.52 -0.64
CA ASP A 78 -0.33 -29.00 -0.46
C ASP A 78 0.05 -29.20 1.02
N LYS A 79 -0.78 -28.71 1.95
CA LYS A 79 -0.60 -28.92 3.40
C LYS A 79 -1.88 -29.41 4.05
N SER A 80 -1.76 -30.31 5.01
CA SER A 80 -2.88 -30.68 5.88
C SER A 80 -3.34 -29.47 6.70
N ASP A 81 -4.61 -29.46 7.12
CA ASP A 81 -5.15 -28.39 7.97
C ASP A 81 -4.35 -28.26 9.26
N HIS A 82 -3.91 -29.39 9.83
CA HIS A 82 -3.05 -29.39 11.02
C HIS A 82 -1.71 -28.69 10.79
N ALA A 83 -1.04 -28.96 9.65
CA ALA A 83 0.23 -28.30 9.32
C ALA A 83 0.05 -26.80 9.11
N TRP A 84 -1.06 -26.39 8.49
CA TRP A 84 -1.37 -24.98 8.29
C TRP A 84 -1.66 -24.24 9.61
N VAL A 85 -2.48 -24.83 10.49
CA VAL A 85 -2.74 -24.24 11.82
C VAL A 85 -1.45 -24.13 12.60
N LYS A 86 -0.62 -25.18 12.63
CA LYS A 86 0.68 -25.15 13.32
C LYS A 86 1.56 -24.02 12.82
N GLU A 87 1.70 -23.83 11.51
CA GLU A 87 2.46 -22.70 10.95
C GLU A 87 1.89 -21.35 11.40
N LEU A 88 0.57 -21.19 11.34
CA LEU A 88 -0.10 -19.95 11.75
C LEU A 88 0.08 -19.67 13.25
N THR A 89 -0.13 -20.68 14.10
CA THR A 89 -0.09 -20.53 15.56
C THR A 89 1.33 -20.51 16.13
N SER A 90 2.30 -21.15 15.48
CA SER A 90 3.68 -21.22 15.98
C SER A 90 4.59 -20.15 15.38
N ASN A 91 4.41 -19.81 14.10
CA ASN A 91 5.34 -18.91 13.40
C ASN A 91 4.79 -17.49 13.23
N VAL A 92 3.46 -17.33 13.22
CA VAL A 92 2.84 -16.05 12.85
C VAL A 92 2.10 -15.38 14.02
N SER A 93 1.55 -16.13 14.97
CA SER A 93 0.76 -15.61 16.10
C SER A 93 1.50 -14.59 16.98
N GLY A 94 2.82 -14.73 17.14
CA GLY A 94 3.66 -13.85 17.94
C GLY A 94 4.12 -12.58 17.22
N ILE A 95 3.89 -12.50 15.91
CA ILE A 95 4.40 -11.41 15.05
C ILE A 95 3.50 -10.19 15.19
N LYS A 96 4.05 -9.11 15.75
CA LYS A 96 3.36 -7.84 15.95
C LYS A 96 4.22 -6.68 15.51
N HIS A 97 3.68 -5.86 14.61
CA HIS A 97 4.36 -4.67 14.09
C HIS A 97 3.32 -3.65 13.63
N GLN A 98 3.63 -2.36 13.77
CA GLN A 98 2.69 -1.27 13.45
C GLN A 98 2.20 -1.27 12.00
N ASN A 99 3.03 -1.74 11.06
CA ASN A 99 2.71 -1.85 9.62
C ASN A 99 2.26 -3.27 9.22
N LEU A 100 1.81 -4.10 10.17
CA LEU A 100 1.14 -5.38 9.93
C LEU A 100 -0.30 -5.30 10.46
N VAL A 101 -1.24 -5.94 9.77
CA VAL A 101 -2.61 -6.12 10.27
C VAL A 101 -2.58 -7.18 11.37
N ASN A 102 -2.86 -6.79 12.62
CA ASN A 102 -2.81 -7.73 13.73
C ASN A 102 -3.80 -8.91 13.53
N LEU A 103 -3.29 -10.14 13.62
CA LEU A 103 -4.11 -11.33 13.55
C LEU A 103 -4.90 -11.54 14.85
N ILE A 104 -6.17 -11.87 14.69
CA ILE A 104 -7.11 -12.16 15.79
C ILE A 104 -7.34 -13.66 15.88
N GLY A 105 -7.47 -14.34 14.73
CA GLY A 105 -7.84 -15.75 14.72
C GLY A 105 -7.88 -16.40 13.35
N TYR A 106 -8.43 -17.60 13.30
CA TYR A 106 -8.61 -18.38 12.09
C TYR A 106 -9.91 -19.18 12.14
N CYS A 107 -10.31 -19.74 11.00
CA CYS A 107 -11.39 -20.73 10.92
C CYS A 107 -11.02 -21.80 9.89
N LEU A 108 -11.36 -23.04 10.21
CA LEU A 108 -11.31 -24.18 9.30
C LEU A 108 -12.71 -24.75 9.16
N SER A 109 -13.23 -24.82 7.94
CA SER A 109 -14.56 -25.37 7.70
C SER A 109 -14.64 -26.00 6.32
N GLU A 110 -14.96 -27.30 6.27
CA GLU A 110 -15.22 -28.03 5.02
C GLU A 110 -14.10 -27.91 3.96
N GLY A 111 -12.84 -27.85 4.40
CA GLY A 111 -11.67 -27.68 3.52
C GLY A 111 -11.44 -26.24 3.04
N VAL A 112 -12.20 -25.27 3.54
CA VAL A 112 -11.99 -23.83 3.37
C VAL A 112 -11.29 -23.29 4.61
N ARG A 113 -10.26 -22.47 4.38
CA ARG A 113 -9.48 -21.83 5.45
C ARG A 113 -9.82 -20.35 5.50
N PHE A 114 -9.78 -19.77 6.69
CA PHE A 114 -9.97 -18.34 6.90
C PHE A 114 -8.96 -17.81 7.90
N VAL A 115 -8.46 -16.60 7.64
CA VAL A 115 -7.69 -15.82 8.62
C VAL A 115 -8.50 -14.57 8.97
N VAL A 116 -8.55 -14.27 10.26
CA VAL A 116 -9.27 -13.13 10.82
C VAL A 116 -8.25 -12.17 11.41
N GLY A 117 -8.20 -10.96 10.88
CA GLY A 117 -7.38 -9.86 11.40
C GLY A 117 -8.22 -8.67 11.82
N GLU A 118 -7.59 -7.68 12.42
CA GLU A 118 -8.23 -6.40 12.72
C GLU A 118 -8.65 -5.67 11.42
N CYS A 119 -9.85 -5.08 11.41
CA CYS A 119 -10.27 -4.24 10.28
C CYS A 119 -9.78 -2.81 10.49
N VAL A 120 -8.61 -2.52 9.93
CA VAL A 120 -7.99 -1.19 9.91
C VAL A 120 -8.12 -0.50 8.54
N CYS A 121 -8.55 -1.22 7.51
CA CYS A 121 -8.39 -0.82 6.12
C CYS A 121 -9.55 0.02 5.54
N LEU A 122 -9.20 1.10 4.85
CA LEU A 122 -10.06 1.81 3.90
C LEU A 122 -10.18 1.01 2.59
N GLU A 123 -9.07 0.62 1.98
CA GLU A 123 -8.99 -0.13 0.71
C GLU A 123 -7.60 -0.80 0.59
N SER A 124 -7.41 -1.71 -0.38
CA SER A 124 -6.07 -2.18 -0.76
C SER A 124 -5.32 -1.11 -1.59
N LEU A 125 -3.98 -1.18 -1.60
CA LEU A 125 -3.16 -0.30 -2.43
C LEU A 125 -3.45 -0.51 -3.92
N SER A 126 -3.63 -1.75 -4.37
CA SER A 126 -4.03 -2.04 -5.76
C SER A 126 -5.35 -1.36 -6.16
N HIS A 127 -6.32 -1.31 -5.25
CA HIS A 127 -7.59 -0.62 -5.49
C HIS A 127 -7.43 0.91 -5.47
N PHE A 128 -6.63 1.44 -4.55
CA PHE A 128 -6.28 2.87 -4.50
C PHE A 128 -5.63 3.36 -5.80
N LEU A 129 -4.74 2.55 -6.38
CA LEU A 129 -4.02 2.90 -7.62
C LEU A 129 -4.91 2.75 -8.85
N SER A 130 -5.78 1.74 -8.92
CA SER A 130 -6.64 1.51 -10.09
C SER A 130 -7.86 2.45 -10.15
N LYS A 131 -8.44 2.85 -9.01
CA LYS A 131 -9.67 3.64 -9.01
C LYS A 131 -9.42 5.07 -9.46
N LYS A 132 -10.13 5.51 -10.50
CA LYS A 132 -10.03 6.89 -11.02
C LYS A 132 -10.42 7.96 -9.99
N SER A 133 -11.34 7.63 -9.09
CA SER A 133 -11.86 8.57 -8.08
C SER A 133 -10.98 8.70 -6.83
N LEU A 134 -9.93 7.88 -6.69
CA LEU A 134 -9.03 7.94 -5.54
C LEU A 134 -7.72 8.58 -5.95
N TYR A 135 -7.33 9.60 -5.17
CA TYR A 135 -6.10 10.34 -5.35
C TYR A 135 -5.12 9.99 -4.23
N MET A 136 -3.87 9.72 -4.59
CA MET A 136 -2.78 9.50 -3.64
C MET A 136 -1.57 10.29 -4.11
N SER A 137 -1.24 11.35 -3.37
CA SER A 137 -0.12 12.25 -3.66
C SER A 137 1.23 11.53 -3.56
N TRP A 138 2.26 12.09 -4.21
CA TRP A 138 3.61 11.52 -4.13
C TRP A 138 4.11 11.27 -2.71
N PRO A 139 4.02 12.23 -1.76
CA PRO A 139 4.51 12.01 -0.39
C PRO A 139 3.80 10.84 0.28
N ARG A 140 2.50 10.65 -0.01
CA ARG A 140 1.73 9.53 0.54
C ARG A 140 2.16 8.19 -0.06
N ARG A 141 2.44 8.15 -1.37
CA ARG A 141 2.98 6.93 -2.03
C ARG A 141 4.34 6.54 -1.47
N LEU A 142 5.23 7.52 -1.26
CA LEU A 142 6.51 7.32 -0.58
C LEU A 142 6.33 6.76 0.82
N ALA A 143 5.41 7.33 1.62
CA ALA A 143 5.12 6.86 2.97
C ALA A 143 4.58 5.42 2.99
N VAL A 144 3.63 5.09 2.09
CA VAL A 144 3.09 3.73 1.98
C VAL A 144 4.16 2.72 1.57
N ALA A 145 5.03 3.08 0.61
CA ALA A 145 6.17 2.25 0.24
C ALA A 145 7.09 2.00 1.44
N LEU A 146 7.36 3.04 2.23
CA LEU A 146 8.23 2.97 3.39
C LEU A 146 7.63 2.09 4.51
N ASP A 147 6.33 2.22 4.75
CA ASP A 147 5.58 1.39 5.69
C ASP A 147 5.60 -0.09 5.29
N ALA A 148 5.37 -0.37 4.00
CA ALA A 148 5.43 -1.73 3.46
C ALA A 148 6.85 -2.32 3.51
N ALA A 149 7.88 -1.52 3.19
CA ALA A 149 9.28 -1.95 3.30
C ALA A 149 9.65 -2.32 4.74
N ARG A 150 9.24 -1.49 5.71
CA ARG A 150 9.48 -1.72 7.14
C ARG A 150 8.82 -3.00 7.64
N ALA A 151 7.56 -3.22 7.26
CA ALA A 151 6.83 -4.43 7.59
C ALA A 151 7.51 -5.68 7.00
N LEU A 152 7.94 -5.62 5.74
CA LEU A 152 8.54 -6.76 5.06
C LEU A 152 9.96 -7.05 5.58
N ALA A 153 10.75 -6.02 5.90
CA ALA A 153 12.04 -6.17 6.58
C ALA A 153 11.88 -6.88 7.92
N TYR A 154 10.92 -6.44 8.74
CA TYR A 154 10.61 -7.08 10.02
C TYR A 154 10.22 -8.56 9.86
N LEU A 155 9.42 -8.90 8.84
CA LEU A 155 9.09 -10.30 8.55
C LEU A 155 10.31 -11.12 8.13
N HIS A 156 11.18 -10.57 7.28
CA HIS A 156 12.41 -11.25 6.82
C HIS A 156 13.40 -11.48 7.96
N GLU A 157 13.51 -10.54 8.92
CA GLU A 157 14.30 -10.72 10.14
C GLU A 157 13.82 -11.93 10.97
N HIS A 158 12.51 -12.16 11.00
CA HIS A 158 11.88 -13.33 11.63
C HIS A 158 11.85 -14.57 10.74
N GLN A 159 12.57 -14.57 9.61
CA GLN A 159 12.63 -15.65 8.63
C GLN A 159 11.26 -15.98 8.01
N ILE A 160 10.34 -15.01 7.96
CA ILE A 160 9.00 -15.17 7.39
C ILE A 160 9.00 -14.63 5.95
N VAL A 161 8.69 -15.52 5.01
CA VAL A 161 8.59 -15.20 3.57
C VAL A 161 7.14 -15.27 3.13
N LEU A 162 6.66 -14.20 2.51
CA LEU A 162 5.29 -14.10 2.02
C LEU A 162 5.12 -14.87 0.72
N ARG A 163 4.20 -15.85 0.69
CA ARG A 163 3.92 -16.66 -0.51
C ARG A 163 3.42 -15.86 -1.70
N CYS A 164 2.72 -14.77 -1.43
CA CYS A 164 2.27 -13.84 -2.43
C CYS A 164 2.34 -12.46 -1.83
N PHE A 165 3.30 -11.68 -2.33
CA PHE A 165 3.46 -10.31 -1.92
C PHE A 165 3.18 -9.42 -3.13
N LYS A 166 2.05 -8.71 -3.10
CA LYS A 166 1.59 -7.82 -4.18
C LYS A 166 1.01 -6.54 -3.58
N SER A 167 0.68 -5.57 -4.44
CA SER A 167 -0.01 -4.35 -4.00
C SER A 167 -1.39 -4.61 -3.39
N SER A 168 -2.05 -5.74 -3.68
CA SER A 168 -3.28 -6.14 -2.98
C SER A 168 -3.06 -6.57 -1.53
N SER A 169 -1.85 -7.01 -1.19
CA SER A 169 -1.45 -7.44 0.15
C SER A 169 -1.15 -6.27 1.09
N ILE A 170 -1.09 -5.04 0.57
CA ILE A 170 -0.94 -3.80 1.33
C ILE A 170 -2.31 -3.14 1.43
N VAL A 171 -2.83 -2.99 2.64
CA VAL A 171 -4.02 -2.21 2.91
C VAL A 171 -3.66 -0.83 3.43
N ILE A 172 -4.48 0.15 3.06
CA ILE A 172 -4.34 1.54 3.50
C ILE A 172 -5.33 1.79 4.62
N ASP A 173 -4.87 2.24 5.78
CA ASP A 173 -5.75 2.47 6.92
C ASP A 173 -6.38 3.88 6.94
N LYS A 174 -7.16 4.18 7.99
CA LYS A 174 -7.82 5.49 8.17
C LYS A 174 -6.85 6.66 8.34
N HIS A 175 -5.63 6.39 8.81
CA HIS A 175 -4.53 7.36 8.91
C HIS A 175 -3.70 7.40 7.61
N MET A 176 -4.18 6.70 6.58
CA MET A 176 -3.59 6.54 5.26
C MET A 176 -2.23 5.80 5.29
N GLU A 177 -1.94 5.10 6.38
CA GLU A 177 -0.72 4.30 6.57
C GLU A 177 -0.84 2.93 5.89
N GLY A 178 0.29 2.40 5.42
CA GLY A 178 0.36 1.08 4.81
C GLY A 178 0.47 -0.02 5.87
N LYS A 179 -0.35 -1.07 5.73
CA LYS A 179 -0.27 -2.29 6.56
C LYS A 179 -0.32 -3.55 5.70
N LEU A 180 0.53 -4.54 5.96
CA LEU A 180 0.45 -5.83 5.27
C LEU A 180 -0.62 -6.74 5.89
N CYS A 181 -1.47 -7.32 5.06
CA CYS A 181 -2.58 -8.20 5.51
C CYS A 181 -2.40 -9.69 5.18
N ASP A 182 -1.55 -10.06 4.20
CA ASP A 182 -1.48 -11.43 3.65
C ASP A 182 -0.43 -12.34 4.28
N TYR A 183 0.06 -12.00 5.47
CA TYR A 183 1.10 -12.78 6.14
C TYR A 183 0.57 -14.02 6.86
N GLY A 184 -0.76 -14.22 6.93
CA GLY A 184 -1.40 -15.45 7.44
C GLY A 184 -1.20 -16.69 6.57
N ILE A 185 -0.59 -16.55 5.38
CA ILE A 185 -0.16 -17.66 4.51
C ILE A 185 1.36 -17.75 4.37
N ALA A 186 2.10 -16.95 5.13
CA ALA A 186 3.56 -16.91 5.03
C ALA A 186 4.19 -18.25 5.45
N ARG A 187 5.39 -18.52 4.96
CA ARG A 187 6.21 -19.67 5.40
C ARG A 187 7.40 -19.16 6.18
N GLN A 188 7.85 -19.97 7.13
CA GLN A 188 9.21 -19.83 7.60
C GLN A 188 10.15 -20.35 6.50
N SER A 189 11.18 -19.58 6.17
CA SER A 189 12.18 -19.95 5.16
C SER A 189 12.80 -21.31 5.53
N PRO A 190 12.93 -22.27 4.59
CA PRO A 190 13.53 -23.56 4.91
C PRO A 190 15.02 -23.38 5.23
N CYS A 191 15.46 -23.83 6.40
CA CYS A 191 16.89 -23.98 6.75
C CYS A 191 17.52 -25.28 6.21
N LEU A 192 16.92 -25.95 5.21
CA LEU A 192 17.32 -27.31 4.80
C LEU A 192 17.40 -27.46 3.27
N PRO A 193 18.29 -28.35 2.77
CA PRO A 193 18.72 -28.39 1.37
C PRO A 193 17.61 -28.79 0.39
N PRO A 194 17.76 -28.44 -0.90
CA PRO A 194 16.72 -28.62 -1.92
C PRO A 194 16.41 -30.11 -2.16
N PHE A 195 15.12 -30.44 -2.13
CA PHE A 195 14.60 -31.75 -2.53
C PHE A 195 14.26 -31.73 -4.05
N VAL A 196 14.46 -32.87 -4.72
CA VAL A 196 14.52 -33.03 -6.18
C VAL A 196 13.19 -33.57 -6.76
N GLU A 197 12.71 -32.91 -7.84
CA GLU A 197 11.78 -33.33 -8.93
C GLU A 197 10.36 -33.89 -8.57
N THR A 198 9.29 -33.84 -9.39
CA THR A 198 9.10 -33.98 -10.85
C THR A 198 7.75 -33.40 -11.33
N GLU A 199 7.72 -32.93 -12.59
CA GLU A 199 6.67 -32.67 -13.60
C GLU A 199 5.16 -32.35 -13.35
N MET A 200 4.66 -31.57 -14.32
CA MET A 200 3.34 -30.97 -14.55
C MET A 200 2.34 -31.91 -15.27
N GLN A 201 1.01 -31.67 -15.16
CA GLN A 201 0.13 -31.28 -16.29
C GLN A 201 -1.38 -31.14 -15.97
N TYR A 202 -1.92 -30.01 -16.45
CA TYR A 202 -3.24 -29.67 -17.04
C TYR A 202 -4.61 -29.85 -16.34
N GLY A 203 -5.44 -28.81 -16.53
CA GLY A 203 -6.91 -28.84 -16.47
C GLY A 203 -7.53 -27.46 -16.72
N LEU A 204 -8.02 -27.21 -17.95
CA LEU A 204 -8.68 -25.98 -18.40
C LEU A 204 -10.07 -25.78 -17.75
N SER A 205 -10.29 -24.65 -17.10
CA SER A 205 -11.50 -23.82 -17.19
C SER A 205 -11.38 -22.58 -16.27
N GLY A 206 -11.63 -21.39 -16.82
CA GLY A 206 -12.00 -20.21 -16.01
C GLY A 206 -10.91 -19.34 -15.37
N GLY A 207 -9.66 -19.37 -15.82
CA GLY A 207 -8.60 -18.51 -15.23
C GLY A 207 -7.40 -18.30 -16.16
N GLN A 208 -7.48 -17.32 -17.06
CA GLN A 208 -6.34 -16.94 -17.91
C GLN A 208 -5.42 -15.87 -17.26
N LEU A 209 -5.67 -15.47 -16.01
CA LEU A 209 -4.86 -14.46 -15.32
C LEU A 209 -3.65 -15.05 -14.55
N ASP A 210 -3.69 -16.33 -14.19
CA ASP A 210 -2.77 -16.86 -13.16
C ASP A 210 -1.50 -17.53 -13.69
N GLN A 211 -1.47 -17.98 -14.96
CA GLN A 211 -0.29 -18.69 -15.48
C GLN A 211 0.93 -17.79 -15.70
N TYR A 212 0.75 -16.47 -15.86
CA TYR A 212 1.84 -15.55 -16.20
C TYR A 212 2.59 -14.98 -15.00
N TYR A 213 1.96 -14.98 -13.81
CA TYR A 213 2.61 -14.57 -12.56
C TYR A 213 3.36 -15.72 -11.86
N MET A 214 2.92 -16.96 -12.08
CA MET A 214 3.53 -18.18 -11.52
C MET A 214 4.83 -18.62 -12.24
N SER A 215 5.51 -17.71 -12.94
CA SER A 215 6.80 -17.99 -13.60
C SER A 215 8.00 -17.89 -12.65
N CYS A 216 7.81 -17.59 -11.37
CA CYS A 216 8.88 -17.55 -10.39
C CYS A 216 8.56 -18.52 -9.26
N THR A 217 9.43 -19.54 -9.16
CA THR A 217 9.58 -20.48 -8.05
C THR A 217 8.36 -21.34 -7.71
N LYS A 218 8.52 -22.67 -7.81
CA LYS A 218 7.63 -23.62 -7.10
C LYS A 218 7.50 -23.12 -5.65
N PHE A 219 6.33 -23.21 -5.03
CA PHE A 219 6.06 -22.76 -3.65
C PHE A 219 7.05 -23.30 -2.58
N GLU A 220 7.87 -24.27 -2.95
CA GLU A 220 8.90 -24.93 -2.14
C GLU A 220 10.26 -24.19 -2.16
N ASN A 221 10.54 -23.37 -3.18
CA ASN A 221 11.81 -22.66 -3.35
C ASN A 221 11.68 -21.13 -3.18
N LEU A 222 10.61 -20.68 -2.54
CA LEU A 222 10.37 -19.26 -2.33
C LEU A 222 11.36 -18.70 -1.31
N THR A 223 12.04 -17.62 -1.68
CA THR A 223 13.05 -16.96 -0.83
C THR A 223 12.65 -15.52 -0.49
N SER A 224 13.33 -14.92 0.49
CA SER A 224 13.20 -13.49 0.79
C SER A 224 13.50 -12.61 -0.44
N THR A 225 14.38 -13.05 -1.34
CA THR A 225 14.72 -12.32 -2.58
C THR A 225 13.56 -12.25 -3.58
N ASP A 226 12.61 -13.19 -3.54
CA ASP A 226 11.38 -13.16 -4.36
C ASP A 226 10.41 -12.09 -3.85
N ASN A 227 10.35 -11.92 -2.52
CA ASN A 227 9.63 -10.81 -1.89
C ASN A 227 10.25 -9.46 -2.27
N VAL A 228 11.59 -9.36 -2.32
CA VAL A 228 12.30 -8.14 -2.79
C VAL A 228 11.93 -7.81 -4.23
N LYS A 229 11.98 -8.79 -5.14
CA LYS A 229 11.57 -8.59 -6.55
C LYS A 229 10.13 -8.09 -6.65
N SER A 230 9.23 -8.70 -5.88
CA SER A 230 7.82 -8.30 -5.85
C SER A 230 7.64 -6.89 -5.29
N PHE A 231 8.42 -6.50 -4.28
CA PHE A 231 8.47 -5.12 -3.79
C PHE A 231 8.89 -4.14 -4.90
N GLY A 232 9.90 -4.49 -5.70
CA GLY A 232 10.33 -3.69 -6.84
C GLY A 232 9.22 -3.43 -7.86
N VAL A 233 8.35 -4.42 -8.11
CA VAL A 233 7.16 -4.24 -8.96
C VAL A 233 6.16 -3.28 -8.31
N ILE A 234 5.91 -3.42 -7.01
CA ILE A 234 5.00 -2.50 -6.26
C ILE A 234 5.50 -1.06 -6.31
N LEU A 235 6.82 -0.83 -6.24
CA LEU A 235 7.40 0.50 -6.43
C LEU A 235 7.06 1.07 -7.82
N LEU A 236 7.11 0.26 -8.89
CA LEU A 236 6.67 0.69 -10.21
C LEU A 236 5.16 0.98 -10.26
N GLU A 237 4.32 0.17 -9.60
CA GLU A 237 2.88 0.44 -9.52
C GLU A 237 2.61 1.78 -8.82
N LEU A 238 3.35 2.10 -7.76
CA LEU A 238 3.26 3.39 -7.07
C LEU A 238 3.69 4.57 -7.95
N ILE A 239 4.72 4.40 -8.78
CA ILE A 239 5.18 5.46 -9.71
C ILE A 239 4.17 5.67 -10.85
N THR A 240 3.66 4.57 -11.42
CA THR A 240 2.93 4.59 -12.69
C THR A 240 1.42 4.62 -12.52
N GLY A 241 0.90 4.21 -11.36
CA GLY A 241 -0.53 3.99 -11.12
C GLY A 241 -1.11 2.86 -11.95
N LYS A 242 -0.27 2.09 -12.65
CA LYS A 242 -0.66 1.01 -13.55
C LYS A 242 -0.53 -0.33 -12.84
N PRO A 243 -1.39 -1.32 -13.16
CA PRO A 243 -1.27 -2.66 -12.60
C PRO A 243 0.01 -3.35 -13.11
N ALA A 244 0.56 -4.22 -12.26
CA ALA A 244 1.73 -5.05 -12.54
C ALA A 244 1.59 -5.91 -13.81
N PHE A 245 0.37 -6.30 -14.18
CA PHE A 245 0.05 -7.00 -15.42
C PHE A 245 -1.23 -6.45 -16.02
N ASP A 246 -1.27 -6.41 -17.35
CA ASP A 246 -2.35 -5.82 -18.10
C ASP A 246 -2.46 -6.54 -19.44
N ILE A 247 -3.57 -7.26 -19.65
CA ILE A 247 -3.78 -8.07 -20.86
C ILE A 247 -3.98 -7.22 -22.10
N ASP A 248 -4.42 -5.97 -21.91
CA ASP A 248 -4.73 -5.02 -22.98
C ASP A 248 -3.47 -4.33 -23.52
N ARG A 249 -2.32 -4.49 -22.87
CA ARG A 249 -1.02 -4.03 -23.38
C ARG A 249 -0.47 -4.96 -24.48
N PRO A 250 0.44 -4.45 -25.33
CA PRO A 250 1.22 -5.28 -26.24
C PRO A 250 1.83 -6.49 -25.53
N LYS A 251 1.93 -7.63 -26.23
CA LYS A 251 2.28 -8.93 -25.62
C LYS A 251 3.59 -8.90 -24.83
N ASP A 252 4.57 -8.16 -25.31
CA ASP A 252 5.89 -7.95 -24.70
C ASP A 252 5.87 -6.94 -23.54
N GLU A 253 4.83 -6.11 -23.43
CA GLU A 253 4.64 -5.07 -22.42
C GLU A 253 3.55 -5.38 -21.39
N ARG A 254 2.92 -6.56 -21.47
CA ARG A 254 1.90 -6.99 -20.51
C ARG A 254 2.38 -6.90 -19.08
N LYS A 255 3.65 -7.23 -18.82
CA LYS A 255 4.30 -7.02 -17.54
C LYS A 255 4.75 -5.57 -17.42
N LEU A 256 4.40 -4.92 -16.31
CA LEU A 256 4.75 -3.52 -16.02
C LEU A 256 6.26 -3.27 -16.09
N GLU A 257 7.07 -4.22 -15.63
CA GLU A 257 8.54 -4.16 -15.71
C GLU A 257 9.04 -3.95 -17.16
N ASN A 258 8.44 -4.66 -18.12
CA ASN A 258 8.79 -4.56 -19.53
C ASN A 258 8.29 -3.25 -20.13
N TRP A 259 7.05 -2.87 -19.82
CA TRP A 259 6.49 -1.60 -20.27
C TRP A 259 7.33 -0.40 -19.81
N VAL A 260 7.74 -0.37 -18.52
CA VAL A 260 8.62 0.68 -17.98
C VAL A 260 9.99 0.63 -18.66
N LYS A 261 10.56 -0.56 -18.85
CA LYS A 261 11.86 -0.72 -19.53
C LYS A 261 11.82 -0.18 -20.97
N ASN A 262 10.77 -0.49 -21.72
CA ASN A 262 10.58 -0.02 -23.09
C ASN A 262 10.32 1.49 -23.12
N SER A 263 9.48 2.01 -22.22
CA SER A 263 9.16 3.45 -22.12
C SER A 263 10.40 4.30 -21.81
N LEU A 264 11.33 3.78 -21.01
CA LEU A 264 12.59 4.44 -20.66
C LEU A 264 13.73 4.14 -21.65
N SER A 265 13.50 3.30 -22.66
CA SER A 265 14.53 2.99 -23.66
C SER A 265 14.80 4.23 -24.54
N GLY A 266 16.07 4.62 -24.62
CA GLY A 266 16.56 5.70 -25.46
C GLY A 266 16.72 7.08 -24.80
N ASP A 267 16.12 7.38 -23.64
CA ASP A 267 16.40 8.62 -22.88
C ASP A 267 15.77 8.63 -21.45
N LYS A 268 16.53 9.08 -20.44
CA LYS A 268 16.02 9.32 -19.07
C LYS A 268 15.05 10.51 -18.99
N THR A 269 15.06 11.44 -19.95
CA THR A 269 14.13 12.58 -20.00
C THR A 269 12.66 12.14 -20.15
N LYS A 270 12.41 10.90 -20.60
CA LYS A 270 11.07 10.29 -20.72
C LYS A 270 10.43 9.86 -19.41
N LEU A 271 11.05 10.12 -18.25
CA LEU A 271 10.46 9.79 -16.95
C LEU A 271 9.01 10.31 -16.81
N GLN A 272 8.73 11.50 -17.37
CA GLN A 272 7.39 12.09 -17.36
C GLN A 272 6.31 11.21 -18.02
N GLN A 273 6.68 10.33 -18.96
CA GLN A 273 5.75 9.45 -19.66
C GLN A 273 5.24 8.29 -18.80
N ILE A 274 5.99 7.94 -17.74
CA ILE A 274 5.64 6.82 -16.86
C ILE A 274 5.00 7.26 -15.55
N ILE A 275 5.02 8.56 -15.22
CA ILE A 275 4.48 9.08 -13.97
C ILE A 275 2.96 9.06 -14.02
N ASP A 276 2.33 8.54 -12.96
CA ASP A 276 0.88 8.63 -12.77
C ASP A 276 0.45 10.11 -12.65
N PRO A 277 -0.43 10.61 -13.52
CA PRO A 277 -0.97 11.97 -13.42
C PRO A 277 -1.61 12.27 -12.06
N LYS A 278 -2.10 11.25 -11.34
CA LYS A 278 -2.67 11.37 -9.99
C LYS A 278 -1.63 11.61 -8.89
N ILE A 279 -0.36 11.75 -9.22
CA ILE A 279 0.69 12.14 -8.26
C ILE A 279 0.72 13.66 -8.04
N GLY A 280 0.21 14.44 -9.02
CA GLY A 280 0.19 15.90 -9.01
C GLY A 280 1.46 16.55 -9.57
N SER A 281 1.42 17.86 -9.79
CA SER A 281 2.48 18.64 -10.47
C SER A 281 3.71 18.96 -9.62
N ILE A 282 3.70 18.66 -8.31
CA ILE A 282 4.74 19.04 -7.34
C ILE A 282 5.66 17.85 -7.01
N SER A 283 5.76 16.84 -7.88
CA SER A 283 6.60 15.68 -7.61
C SER A 283 8.08 16.04 -7.62
N CYS A 284 8.78 15.84 -6.50
CA CYS A 284 10.25 15.88 -6.45
C CYS A 284 10.83 14.88 -7.47
N LYS A 285 11.29 15.39 -8.61
CA LYS A 285 11.82 14.58 -9.73
C LYS A 285 12.95 13.65 -9.28
N GLU A 286 13.82 14.14 -8.41
CA GLU A 286 14.92 13.35 -7.85
C GLU A 286 14.41 12.14 -7.06
N SER A 287 13.41 12.32 -6.19
CA SER A 287 12.83 11.20 -5.44
C SER A 287 12.16 10.15 -6.33
N LEU A 288 11.57 10.55 -7.46
CA LEU A 288 11.04 9.64 -8.48
C LEU A 288 12.16 8.85 -9.17
N GLU A 289 13.22 9.52 -9.63
CA GLU A 289 14.37 8.88 -10.27
C GLU A 289 15.06 7.87 -9.35
N ARG A 290 15.20 8.23 -8.08
CA ARG A 290 15.74 7.34 -7.05
C ARG A 290 14.81 6.16 -6.77
N MET A 291 13.49 6.36 -6.75
CA MET A 291 12.54 5.25 -6.59
C MET A 291 12.55 4.30 -7.81
N VAL A 292 12.67 4.81 -9.04
CA VAL A 292 12.88 3.97 -10.25
C VAL A 292 14.21 3.21 -10.17
N THR A 293 15.25 3.83 -9.63
CA THR A 293 16.55 3.16 -9.46
C THR A 293 16.45 2.05 -8.43
N LEU A 294 15.82 2.31 -7.29
CA LEU A 294 15.57 1.32 -6.24
C LEU A 294 14.71 0.16 -6.76
N SER A 295 13.66 0.44 -7.54
CA SER A 295 12.83 -0.63 -8.13
C SER A 295 13.65 -1.52 -9.05
N LYS A 296 14.53 -0.95 -9.88
CA LYS A 296 15.45 -1.73 -10.75
C LYS A 296 16.39 -2.62 -9.95
N MET A 297 16.98 -2.11 -8.86
CA MET A 297 17.84 -2.91 -7.97
C MET A 297 17.07 -4.10 -7.36
N CYS A 298 15.85 -3.86 -6.90
CA CYS A 298 15.00 -4.91 -6.34
C CYS A 298 14.63 -5.98 -7.37
N MET A 299 14.50 -5.61 -8.65
CA MET A 299 14.11 -6.51 -9.75
C MET A 299 15.32 -7.04 -10.54
N GLU A 300 16.54 -6.98 -9.99
CA GLU A 300 17.71 -7.55 -10.65
C GLU A 300 17.46 -9.04 -10.98
N LYS A 301 17.90 -9.46 -12.17
CA LYS A 301 17.67 -10.82 -12.67
C LYS A 301 18.33 -11.84 -11.76
N ASP A 302 19.54 -11.54 -11.32
CA ASP A 302 20.31 -12.32 -10.36
C ASP A 302 19.79 -12.06 -8.92
N PRO A 303 19.17 -13.05 -8.26
CA PRO A 303 18.61 -12.87 -6.92
C PRO A 303 19.64 -12.45 -5.86
N GLU A 304 20.88 -12.89 -6.00
CA GLU A 304 21.98 -12.61 -5.04
C GLU A 304 22.46 -11.15 -5.12
N LYS A 305 22.14 -10.45 -6.21
CA LYS A 305 22.46 -9.03 -6.40
C LYS A 305 21.34 -8.10 -5.92
N ARG A 306 20.20 -8.65 -5.53
CA ARG A 306 19.09 -7.85 -5.00
C ARG A 306 19.44 -7.41 -3.57
N PRO A 307 19.14 -6.16 -3.18
CA PRO A 307 19.29 -5.73 -1.81
C PRO A 307 18.34 -6.50 -0.88
N ASN A 308 18.72 -6.68 0.38
CA ASN A 308 17.77 -7.20 1.38
C ASN A 308 16.76 -6.11 1.79
N MET A 309 15.65 -6.50 2.42
CA MET A 309 14.59 -5.52 2.73
C MET A 309 14.98 -4.45 3.75
N SER A 310 15.96 -4.70 4.63
CA SER A 310 16.50 -3.69 5.54
C SER A 310 17.31 -2.64 4.78
N GLU A 311 18.09 -3.05 3.77
CA GLU A 311 18.76 -2.12 2.84
C GLU A 311 17.76 -1.31 2.01
N VAL A 312 16.73 -1.98 1.47
CA VAL A 312 15.65 -1.32 0.73
C VAL A 312 14.94 -0.28 1.59
N PHE A 313 14.60 -0.63 2.84
CA PHE A 313 14.01 0.30 3.80
C PHE A 313 14.91 1.52 4.04
N ASN A 314 16.21 1.31 4.29
CA ASN A 314 17.15 2.40 4.53
C ASN A 314 17.33 3.33 3.33
N LEU A 315 17.41 2.77 2.11
CA LEU A 315 17.47 3.57 0.87
C LEU A 315 16.19 4.37 0.67
N LEU A 316 15.03 3.75 0.93
CA LEU A 316 13.73 4.40 0.80
C LEU A 316 13.50 5.48 1.86
N SER A 317 13.93 5.28 3.10
CA SER A 317 13.90 6.29 4.18
C SER A 317 14.61 7.57 3.75
N LYS A 318 15.82 7.44 3.17
CA LYS A 318 16.58 8.61 2.66
C LYS A 318 15.81 9.34 1.56
N ILE A 319 15.22 8.60 0.61
CA ILE A 319 14.39 9.18 -0.45
C ILE A 319 13.20 9.96 0.14
N VAL A 320 12.55 9.40 1.17
CA VAL A 320 11.40 10.02 1.85
C VAL A 320 11.82 11.28 2.61
N GLU A 321 12.94 11.25 3.33
CA GLU A 321 13.47 12.38 4.09
C GLU A 321 13.84 13.56 3.19
N GLU A 322 14.57 13.31 2.12
CA GLU A 322 14.93 14.35 1.15
C GLU A 322 13.69 14.92 0.44
N ALA A 323 12.74 14.06 0.07
CA ALA A 323 11.47 14.52 -0.49
C ALA A 323 10.70 15.41 0.51
N LYS A 324 10.65 15.04 1.80
CA LYS A 324 10.04 15.86 2.85
C LYS A 324 10.71 17.24 2.96
N SER A 325 12.04 17.30 2.94
CA SER A 325 12.77 18.58 2.94
C SER A 325 12.36 19.44 1.76
N TYR A 326 12.34 18.86 0.55
CA TYR A 326 11.91 19.56 -0.67
C TYR A 326 10.49 20.13 -0.57
N TYR A 327 9.52 19.36 -0.07
CA TYR A 327 8.14 19.84 0.10
C TYR A 327 8.02 20.93 1.18
N ASN A 328 8.80 20.83 2.26
CA ASN A 328 8.81 21.86 3.30
C ASN A 328 9.34 23.19 2.75
N GLU A 329 10.46 23.16 2.01
CA GLU A 329 11.04 24.35 1.38
C GLU A 329 10.08 25.02 0.38
N ILE A 330 9.35 24.22 -0.43
CA ILE A 330 8.34 24.77 -1.34
C ILE A 330 7.18 25.40 -0.58
N GLY A 331 6.68 24.72 0.47
CA GLY A 331 5.59 25.25 1.29
C GLY A 331 5.98 26.54 2.01
N GLU A 332 7.23 26.67 2.44
CA GLU A 332 7.77 27.92 3.00
C GLU A 332 7.86 29.03 1.96
N LYS A 333 8.37 28.75 0.75
CA LYS A 333 8.43 29.74 -0.33
C LYS A 333 7.03 30.22 -0.75
N GLN A 334 6.06 29.33 -0.83
CA GLN A 334 4.67 29.69 -1.14
C GLN A 334 4.06 30.57 -0.06
N ARG A 335 4.23 30.21 1.23
CA ARG A 335 3.78 31.05 2.34
C ARG A 335 4.47 32.42 2.35
N GLN A 336 5.76 32.47 2.04
CA GLN A 336 6.49 33.73 1.97
C GLN A 336 5.99 34.62 0.83
N GLN A 337 5.71 34.03 -0.35
CA GLN A 337 5.10 34.74 -1.47
C GLN A 337 3.70 35.27 -1.11
N GLU A 338 2.86 34.47 -0.46
CA GLU A 338 1.53 34.91 0.01
C GLU A 338 1.64 36.08 1.00
N ILE A 339 2.62 36.04 1.91
CA ILE A 339 2.88 37.15 2.85
C ILE A 339 3.34 38.41 2.08
N GLU A 340 4.17 38.27 1.06
CA GLU A 340 4.62 39.39 0.22
C GLU A 340 3.49 39.99 -0.60
N ASP A 341 2.63 39.15 -1.18
CA ASP A 341 1.47 39.58 -1.96
C ASP A 341 0.45 40.34 -1.05
N VAL A 342 0.20 39.83 0.17
CA VAL A 342 -0.65 40.52 1.16
C VAL A 342 -0.05 41.86 1.58
N LYS A 343 1.27 41.92 1.82
CA LYS A 343 1.95 43.19 2.13
C LYS A 343 1.85 44.18 0.97
N CYS A 344 2.03 43.72 -0.26
CA CYS A 344 1.96 44.55 -1.46
C CYS A 344 0.55 45.14 -1.65
N ASN A 345 -0.50 44.33 -1.42
CA ASN A 345 -1.89 44.79 -1.47
C ASN A 345 -2.22 45.81 -0.36
N ASN A 346 -1.74 45.58 0.87
CA ASN A 346 -1.96 46.54 1.96
C ASN A 346 -1.21 47.87 1.72
N LEU A 347 -0.01 47.82 1.12
CA LEU A 347 0.76 49.00 0.73
C LEU A 347 0.05 49.80 -0.37
N THR A 348 -0.50 49.14 -1.39
CA THR A 348 -1.26 49.83 -2.45
C THR A 348 -2.54 50.46 -1.91
N GLU A 349 -3.28 49.80 -1.01
CA GLU A 349 -4.45 50.40 -0.35
C GLU A 349 -4.07 51.64 0.49
N ALA A 350 -2.97 51.57 1.26
CA ALA A 350 -2.50 52.70 2.07
C ALA A 350 -2.06 53.90 1.22
N VAL A 351 -1.37 53.65 0.09
CA VAL A 351 -0.95 54.70 -0.86
C VAL A 351 -2.18 55.35 -1.52
N MET A 352 -3.18 54.56 -1.91
CA MET A 352 -4.43 55.07 -2.48
C MET A 352 -5.20 55.93 -1.47
N ALA A 353 -5.33 55.48 -0.22
CA ALA A 353 -5.97 56.24 0.84
C ALA A 353 -5.23 57.57 1.13
N GLY A 354 -3.89 57.53 1.20
CA GLY A 354 -3.07 58.73 1.37
C GLY A 354 -3.22 59.72 0.21
N SER A 355 -3.27 59.22 -1.03
CA SER A 355 -3.47 60.05 -2.23
C SER A 355 -4.82 60.76 -2.23
N VAL A 356 -5.88 60.05 -1.85
CA VAL A 356 -7.23 60.61 -1.71
C VAL A 356 -7.28 61.69 -0.63
N LEU A 357 -6.63 61.45 0.52
CA LEU A 357 -6.55 62.43 1.60
C LEU A 357 -5.84 63.72 1.15
N VAL A 358 -4.75 63.60 0.40
CA VAL A 358 -4.03 64.75 -0.17
C VAL A 358 -4.91 65.55 -1.14
N VAL A 359 -5.69 64.88 -2.00
CA VAL A 359 -6.63 65.57 -2.92
C VAL A 359 -7.69 66.35 -2.13
N TYR A 360 -8.26 65.78 -1.07
CA TYR A 360 -9.24 66.47 -0.24
C TYR A 360 -8.64 67.66 0.52
N ILE A 361 -7.42 67.51 1.03
CA ILE A 361 -6.71 68.62 1.71
C ILE A 361 -6.43 69.75 0.72
N VAL A 362 -5.92 69.44 -0.48
CA VAL A 362 -5.65 70.44 -1.53
C VAL A 362 -6.95 71.10 -1.98
N ALA A 363 -8.03 70.35 -2.20
CA ALA A 363 -9.33 70.90 -2.57
C ALA A 363 -9.90 71.81 -1.48
N GLY A 364 -9.74 71.46 -0.20
CA GLY A 364 -10.14 72.29 0.94
C GLY A 364 -9.35 73.59 1.04
N ILE A 365 -8.03 73.53 0.83
CA ILE A 365 -7.15 74.72 0.81
C ILE A 365 -7.48 75.63 -0.37
N VAL A 366 -7.71 75.09 -1.57
CA VAL A 366 -8.12 75.88 -2.75
C VAL A 366 -9.46 76.58 -2.50
N LYS A 367 -10.42 75.90 -1.85
CA LYS A 367 -11.71 76.50 -1.46
C LYS A 367 -11.56 77.64 -0.46
N LEU A 368 -10.58 77.56 0.45
CA LEU A 368 -10.26 78.60 1.43
C LEU A 368 -9.51 79.79 0.83
N ILE A 369 -8.79 79.60 -0.27
CA ILE A 369 -8.04 80.67 -0.96
C ILE A 369 -8.92 81.41 -1.98
N MET A 370 -9.95 80.75 -2.53
CA MET A 370 -10.82 81.29 -3.59
C MET A 370 -12.16 81.88 -3.09
N GLY A 371 -12.39 81.94 -1.78
CA GLY A 371 -13.50 82.66 -1.14
C GLY A 371 -12.96 83.71 -0.20
#